data_AF-A0A356L727-F1
#
_entry.id   AF-A0A356L727-F1
#
_cell.length_a   1.000
_cell.length_b   1.000
_cell.length_c   1.000
_cell.angle_alpha   90.00
_cell.angle_beta   90.00
_cell.angle_gamma   90.00
#
_symmetry.space_group_name_H-M   'P 1'
#
loop_
_entity.id
_entity.type
_entity.pdbx_description
1 polymer ?
#
loop_
_entity_poly.entity_id
_entity_poly.type
_entity_poly.pdbx_seq_one_letter_code
_entity_poly.pdbx_strand_id
1 'polypeptide(L)'
;MPRSYFFINKNDLKVLEDPGLYQSDALILDVADAAALFGNPEKCSGFLDRIRSSGTELYIKLDMEDRATCFRNLNQTIGSVVTGWVIAHASPKLLNQMVMKAREYESHQKLDFGTLNFIAVVDNPEGVLSYRKIANYERVKAMFFDEEKYLDYLGLPEQSDTGFIRNRVALSAALSKKPLIDRIIRKNGSFQTDLENGKRLGASSKATSEIGQIALINEFFTPTAEEMERAKEIITAYWSASKKDRKHLRVSGKEISPLRILRSQEIISQAKYSGTEASLKNLTVKGEKLRIADKMAPNKKFYTVGEEIGNAITHGVGMAFSIVFMILLLIKSLKGGEAGSFWPYLIYTLSALLLYSASTLYHGLRLGSRAKKLFQQFDHMSIYLLIAGTYTPYALIAIGGTLGTVLCAVLWSCSLIGLLLNVFWFGKFKMLHLLLYLGLGWIAVFYVPRIISAIGSTGTILLLAGGVAYSVGMIFYVLKLFKFTHMIWHIFVLVGTILHFISIFLYC
;
A
#
# COMPACT_ATOMS: atom_id res chain seq x y z
N MET A 1 12.40 -15.74 8.94
CA MET A 1 13.14 -14.80 8.06
C MET A 1 14.41 -15.52 7.66
N PRO A 2 14.84 -15.41 6.40
CA PRO A 2 16.05 -16.08 5.95
C PRO A 2 17.27 -15.66 6.77
N ARG A 3 18.08 -16.64 7.20
CA ARG A 3 19.38 -16.48 7.87
C ARG A 3 20.50 -16.29 6.86
N SER A 4 20.44 -17.02 5.76
CA SER A 4 21.41 -16.96 4.65
C SER A 4 20.75 -16.44 3.37
N TYR A 5 21.42 -15.49 2.73
CA TYR A 5 21.06 -14.99 1.40
C TYR A 5 22.20 -15.30 0.44
N PHE A 6 22.00 -16.27 -0.45
CA PHE A 6 23.00 -16.67 -1.42
C PHE A 6 22.85 -15.88 -2.71
N PHE A 7 23.86 -15.08 -3.06
CA PHE A 7 23.94 -14.34 -4.31
C PHE A 7 24.65 -15.19 -5.35
N ILE A 8 23.92 -15.56 -6.40
CA ILE A 8 24.48 -16.27 -7.55
C ILE A 8 25.26 -15.27 -8.39
N ASN A 9 26.49 -15.65 -8.78
CA ASN A 9 27.31 -14.84 -9.67
C ASN A 9 26.65 -14.76 -11.05
N LYS A 10 26.72 -13.59 -11.68
CA LYS A 10 26.10 -13.35 -12.99
C LYS A 10 26.64 -14.34 -14.02
N ASN A 11 25.74 -14.95 -14.81
CA ASN A 11 26.00 -15.99 -15.80
C ASN A 11 26.47 -17.36 -15.24
N ASP A 12 26.37 -17.60 -13.93
CA ASP A 12 26.77 -18.87 -13.31
C ASP A 12 25.56 -19.77 -12.98
N LEU A 13 24.79 -20.15 -14.01
CA LEU A 13 23.62 -21.04 -13.82
C LEU A 13 24.01 -22.49 -13.48
N LYS A 14 25.29 -22.88 -13.62
CA LYS A 14 25.75 -24.24 -13.30
C LYS A 14 25.69 -24.53 -11.81
N VAL A 15 25.85 -23.50 -10.97
CA VAL A 15 25.75 -23.60 -9.51
C VAL A 15 24.39 -24.11 -9.04
N LEU A 16 23.33 -23.94 -9.85
CA LEU A 16 21.98 -24.38 -9.52
C LEU A 16 21.82 -25.91 -9.45
N GLU A 17 22.80 -26.67 -9.96
CA GLU A 17 22.81 -28.14 -9.84
C GLU A 17 23.46 -28.63 -8.55
N ASP A 18 24.14 -27.75 -7.79
CA ASP A 18 24.75 -28.13 -6.51
C ASP A 18 23.68 -28.27 -5.41
N PRO A 19 23.51 -29.46 -4.81
CA PRO A 19 22.53 -29.67 -3.74
C PRO A 19 22.79 -28.82 -2.49
N GLY A 20 24.07 -28.47 -2.21
CA GLY A 20 24.46 -27.65 -1.07
C GLY A 20 23.90 -26.23 -1.15
N LEU A 21 23.63 -25.73 -2.34
CA LEU A 21 23.02 -24.41 -2.57
C LEU A 21 21.65 -24.29 -1.90
N TYR A 22 20.84 -25.34 -1.94
CA TYR A 22 19.47 -25.36 -1.45
C TYR A 22 19.37 -25.52 0.08
N GLN A 23 20.51 -25.56 0.77
CA GLN A 23 20.54 -25.33 2.22
C GLN A 23 20.41 -23.84 2.56
N SER A 24 20.58 -22.95 1.57
CA SER A 24 20.34 -21.52 1.80
C SER A 24 18.87 -21.23 2.02
N ASP A 25 18.60 -20.29 2.91
CA ASP A 25 17.23 -19.89 3.22
C ASP A 25 16.64 -19.00 2.11
N ALA A 26 17.48 -18.23 1.41
CA ALA A 26 17.10 -17.41 0.27
C ALA A 26 18.17 -17.42 -0.83
N LEU A 27 17.73 -17.54 -2.08
CA LEU A 27 18.54 -17.44 -3.29
C LEU A 27 18.25 -16.14 -4.03
N ILE A 28 19.31 -15.51 -4.55
CA ILE A 28 19.22 -14.27 -5.31
C ILE A 28 19.83 -14.50 -6.70
N LEU A 29 18.98 -14.41 -7.73
CA LEU A 29 19.34 -14.51 -9.14
C LEU A 29 19.31 -13.14 -9.82
N ASP A 30 20.26 -12.87 -10.71
CA ASP A 30 20.14 -11.73 -11.63
C ASP A 30 18.92 -11.90 -12.55
N VAL A 31 18.26 -10.80 -12.90
CA VAL A 31 17.07 -10.82 -13.76
C VAL A 31 17.32 -11.45 -15.13
N ALA A 32 18.51 -11.28 -15.72
CA ALA A 32 18.85 -11.89 -17.00
C ALA A 32 19.02 -13.41 -16.87
N ASP A 33 19.69 -13.87 -15.81
CA ASP A 33 19.89 -15.29 -15.52
C ASP A 33 18.55 -15.97 -15.19
N ALA A 34 17.68 -15.30 -14.42
CA ALA A 34 16.34 -15.78 -14.14
C ALA A 34 15.51 -15.94 -15.42
N ALA A 35 15.54 -14.95 -16.32
CA ALA A 35 14.85 -15.03 -17.60
C ALA A 35 15.37 -16.18 -18.48
N ALA A 36 16.69 -16.37 -18.55
CA ALA A 36 17.31 -17.48 -19.27
C ALA A 36 16.94 -18.85 -18.69
N LEU A 37 16.91 -18.96 -17.36
CA LEU A 37 16.51 -20.18 -16.65
C LEU A 37 15.04 -20.52 -16.90
N PHE A 38 14.14 -19.57 -16.69
CA PHE A 38 12.70 -19.78 -16.86
C PHE A 38 12.27 -19.97 -18.32
N GLY A 39 13.05 -19.44 -19.26
CA GLY A 39 12.86 -19.68 -20.70
C GLY A 39 13.28 -21.07 -21.17
N ASN A 40 13.99 -21.85 -20.35
CA ASN A 40 14.41 -23.22 -20.66
C ASN A 40 13.60 -24.25 -19.84
N PRO A 41 12.59 -24.92 -20.42
CA PRO A 41 11.69 -25.80 -19.68
C PRO A 41 12.38 -26.94 -18.92
N GLU A 42 13.41 -27.56 -19.49
CA GLU A 42 14.12 -28.68 -18.87
C GLU A 42 14.87 -28.24 -17.61
N LYS A 43 15.67 -27.17 -17.71
CA LYS A 43 16.40 -26.62 -16.55
C LYS A 43 15.46 -26.01 -15.52
N CYS A 44 14.39 -25.36 -15.98
CA CYS A 44 13.41 -24.73 -15.11
C CYS A 44 12.72 -25.75 -14.21
N SER A 45 12.24 -26.89 -14.76
CA SER A 45 11.48 -27.87 -13.97
C SER A 45 12.30 -28.39 -12.78
N GLY A 46 13.52 -28.84 -13.03
CA GLY A 46 14.40 -29.35 -11.97
C GLY A 46 14.74 -28.30 -10.92
N PHE A 47 14.97 -27.05 -11.33
CA PHE A 47 15.19 -25.95 -10.40
C PHE A 47 13.95 -25.66 -9.52
N LEU A 48 12.76 -25.62 -10.12
CA LEU A 48 11.52 -25.35 -9.38
C LEU A 48 11.22 -26.44 -8.35
N ASP A 49 11.47 -27.70 -8.69
CA ASP A 49 11.27 -28.82 -7.76
C ASP A 49 12.23 -28.73 -6.57
N ARG A 50 13.50 -28.39 -6.82
CA ARG A 50 14.49 -28.17 -5.75
C ARG A 50 14.08 -27.02 -4.83
N ILE A 51 13.72 -25.86 -5.36
CA ILE A 51 13.23 -24.70 -4.58
C ILE A 51 12.00 -25.07 -3.73
N ARG A 52 11.02 -25.77 -4.29
CA ARG A 52 9.81 -26.18 -3.57
C ARG A 52 10.10 -27.19 -2.48
N SER A 53 10.99 -28.16 -2.76
CA SER A 53 11.35 -29.22 -1.81
C SER A 53 12.20 -28.70 -0.65
N SER A 54 13.07 -27.72 -0.88
CA SER A 54 13.91 -27.12 0.17
C SER A 54 13.19 -26.01 0.93
N GLY A 55 12.17 -25.39 0.34
CA GLY A 55 11.52 -24.21 0.89
C GLY A 55 12.36 -22.94 0.78
N THR A 56 13.42 -22.96 -0.03
CA THR A 56 14.31 -21.80 -0.24
C THR A 56 13.54 -20.67 -0.91
N GLU A 57 13.58 -19.46 -0.33
CA GLU A 57 12.95 -18.29 -0.94
C GLU A 57 13.71 -17.84 -2.18
N LEU A 58 13.01 -17.39 -3.22
CA LEU A 58 13.64 -16.91 -4.45
C LEU A 58 13.46 -15.40 -4.62
N TYR A 59 14.57 -14.68 -4.76
CA TYR A 59 14.60 -13.26 -5.04
C TYR A 59 15.25 -12.99 -6.40
N ILE A 60 14.70 -12.03 -7.14
CA ILE A 60 15.28 -11.57 -8.40
C ILE A 60 15.96 -10.22 -8.16
N LYS A 61 17.27 -10.14 -8.42
CA LYS A 61 18.03 -8.89 -8.42
C LYS A 61 17.78 -8.14 -9.71
N LEU A 62 17.25 -6.93 -9.59
CA LEU A 62 16.96 -6.08 -10.73
C LEU A 62 18.19 -5.25 -11.10
N ASP A 63 18.62 -5.37 -12.35
CA ASP A 63 19.58 -4.47 -12.96
C ASP A 63 18.85 -3.19 -13.40
N MET A 64 19.17 -2.05 -12.81
CA MET A 64 18.47 -0.79 -13.09
C MET A 64 19.26 0.15 -14.00
N GLU A 65 20.44 -0.29 -14.50
CA GLU A 65 21.24 0.45 -15.48
C GLU A 65 20.51 0.51 -16.83
N ASP A 66 20.08 -0.66 -17.36
CA ASP A 66 19.16 -0.77 -18.49
C ASP A 66 17.78 -1.28 -18.05
N ARG A 67 16.91 -0.33 -17.72
CA ARG A 67 15.54 -0.63 -17.26
C ARG A 67 14.69 -1.32 -18.30
N ALA A 68 14.88 -1.00 -19.58
CA ALA A 68 14.04 -1.55 -20.65
C ALA A 68 14.33 -3.05 -20.81
N THR A 69 15.60 -3.43 -20.81
CA THR A 69 16.03 -4.83 -20.85
C THR A 69 15.69 -5.55 -19.56
N CYS A 70 15.93 -4.93 -18.40
CA CYS A 70 15.54 -5.50 -17.10
C CYS A 70 14.05 -5.84 -17.02
N PHE A 71 13.16 -4.94 -17.43
CA PHE A 71 11.72 -5.20 -17.37
C PHE A 71 11.25 -6.23 -18.42
N ARG A 72 11.91 -6.31 -19.59
CA ARG A 72 11.65 -7.38 -20.56
C ARG A 72 12.01 -8.74 -19.97
N ASN A 73 13.20 -8.87 -19.40
CA ASN A 73 13.66 -10.10 -18.75
C ASN A 73 12.77 -10.47 -17.56
N LEU A 74 12.41 -9.49 -16.73
CA LEU A 74 11.52 -9.69 -15.59
C LEU A 74 10.18 -10.29 -16.02
N ASN A 75 9.59 -9.82 -17.13
CA ASN A 75 8.32 -10.35 -17.63
C ASN A 75 8.41 -11.82 -18.12
N GLN A 76 9.61 -12.34 -18.37
CA GLN A 76 9.85 -13.74 -18.73
C GLN A 76 9.97 -14.65 -17.50
N THR A 77 9.97 -14.08 -16.29
CA THR A 77 10.08 -14.85 -15.05
C THR A 77 8.73 -15.37 -14.55
N ILE A 78 8.77 -16.39 -13.69
CA ILE A 78 7.57 -17.07 -13.18
C ILE A 78 7.19 -16.47 -11.82
N GLY A 79 6.18 -15.59 -11.79
CA GLY A 79 5.83 -14.84 -10.59
C GLY A 79 5.41 -15.69 -9.39
N SER A 80 4.80 -16.87 -9.62
CA SER A 80 4.28 -17.72 -8.54
C SER A 80 5.34 -18.32 -7.62
N VAL A 81 6.62 -18.31 -8.04
CA VAL A 81 7.74 -18.85 -7.24
C VAL A 81 8.70 -17.77 -6.75
N VAL A 82 8.50 -16.52 -7.16
CA VAL A 82 9.35 -15.39 -6.78
C VAL A 82 8.81 -14.77 -5.50
N THR A 83 9.61 -14.80 -4.44
CA THR A 83 9.28 -14.17 -3.15
C THR A 83 9.38 -12.65 -3.21
N GLY A 84 10.34 -12.13 -3.98
CA GLY A 84 10.57 -10.70 -4.03
C GLY A 84 11.69 -10.26 -4.95
N TRP A 85 11.99 -8.96 -4.89
CA TRP A 85 13.03 -8.34 -5.70
C TRP A 85 14.12 -7.72 -4.84
N VAL A 86 15.37 -7.84 -5.27
CA VAL A 86 16.50 -7.09 -4.72
C VAL A 86 16.63 -5.81 -5.55
N ILE A 87 16.46 -4.66 -4.90
CA ILE A 87 16.51 -3.34 -5.53
C ILE A 87 17.84 -2.68 -5.19
N ALA A 88 18.80 -2.79 -6.10
CA ALA A 88 20.05 -2.02 -6.09
C ALA A 88 19.77 -0.51 -6.13
N HIS A 89 20.68 0.32 -5.62
CA HIS A 89 20.56 1.78 -5.68
C HIS A 89 19.26 2.32 -5.09
N ALA A 90 18.78 1.71 -4.00
CA ALA A 90 17.47 2.01 -3.46
C ALA A 90 17.36 3.48 -3.07
N SER A 91 16.37 4.16 -3.64
CA SER A 91 15.99 5.53 -3.28
C SER A 91 14.48 5.66 -3.18
N PRO A 92 13.94 6.68 -2.48
CA PRO A 92 12.49 6.89 -2.43
C PRO A 92 11.87 7.04 -3.83
N LYS A 93 12.58 7.65 -4.79
CA LYS A 93 12.12 7.78 -6.17
C LYS A 93 12.03 6.42 -6.84
N LEU A 94 13.09 5.62 -6.75
CA LEU A 94 13.16 4.29 -7.37
C LEU A 94 12.14 3.33 -6.74
N LEU A 95 12.05 3.29 -5.42
CA LEU A 95 11.12 2.39 -4.72
C LEU A 95 9.66 2.69 -5.06
N ASN A 96 9.27 3.97 -5.21
CA ASN A 96 7.93 4.29 -5.70
C ASN A 96 7.68 3.75 -7.11
N GLN A 97 8.67 3.81 -8.00
CA GLN A 97 8.57 3.21 -9.33
C GLN A 97 8.46 1.68 -9.24
N MET A 98 9.25 1.04 -8.37
CA MET A 98 9.23 -0.42 -8.20
C MET A 98 7.94 -0.92 -7.57
N VAL A 99 7.33 -0.19 -6.63
CA VAL A 99 5.99 -0.52 -6.10
C VAL A 99 4.96 -0.61 -7.23
N MET A 100 5.08 0.27 -8.22
CA MET A 100 4.15 0.35 -9.35
C MET A 100 4.42 -0.78 -10.33
N LYS A 101 5.70 -1.03 -10.66
CA LYS A 101 6.09 -2.16 -11.50
C LYS A 101 5.75 -3.51 -10.88
N ALA A 102 5.88 -3.65 -9.55
CA ALA A 102 5.49 -4.86 -8.82
C ALA A 102 4.00 -5.13 -8.94
N ARG A 103 3.14 -4.11 -8.87
CA ARG A 103 1.69 -4.28 -9.06
C ARG A 103 1.33 -4.66 -10.49
N GLU A 104 2.00 -4.06 -11.46
CA GLU A 104 1.84 -4.44 -12.87
C GLU A 104 2.24 -5.90 -13.09
N TYR A 105 3.38 -6.30 -12.55
CA TYR A 105 3.88 -7.67 -12.60
C TYR A 105 2.96 -8.66 -11.89
N GLU A 106 2.53 -8.37 -10.65
CA GLU A 106 1.55 -9.18 -9.90
C GLU A 106 0.26 -9.35 -10.70
N SER A 107 -0.26 -8.28 -11.29
CA SER A 107 -1.44 -8.34 -12.15
C SER A 107 -1.24 -9.22 -13.39
N HIS A 108 -0.08 -9.12 -14.05
CA HIS A 108 0.23 -9.90 -15.25
C HIS A 108 0.39 -11.39 -14.94
N GLN A 109 1.01 -11.69 -13.79
CA GLN A 109 1.27 -13.03 -13.29
C GLN A 109 0.08 -13.61 -12.49
N LYS A 110 -1.06 -12.89 -12.42
CA LYS A 110 -2.27 -13.28 -11.68
C LYS A 110 -2.03 -13.57 -10.18
N LEU A 111 -1.19 -12.76 -9.54
CA LEU A 111 -0.89 -12.81 -8.12
C LEU A 111 -1.70 -11.78 -7.33
N ASP A 112 -1.93 -12.04 -6.05
CA ASP A 112 -2.50 -11.05 -5.14
C ASP A 112 -1.58 -9.83 -4.97
N PHE A 113 -2.17 -8.65 -4.87
CA PHE A 113 -1.39 -7.43 -4.70
C PHE A 113 -0.70 -7.37 -3.33
N GLY A 114 0.60 -7.10 -3.35
CA GLY A 114 1.40 -7.03 -2.13
C GLY A 114 2.13 -8.32 -1.80
N THR A 115 1.99 -9.37 -2.62
CA THR A 115 2.70 -10.65 -2.49
C THR A 115 4.21 -10.46 -2.64
N LEU A 116 4.65 -9.60 -3.57
CA LEU A 116 6.07 -9.37 -3.79
C LEU A 116 6.69 -8.40 -2.78
N ASN A 117 7.74 -8.88 -2.12
CA ASN A 117 8.55 -8.13 -1.16
C ASN A 117 9.80 -7.54 -1.83
N PHE A 118 10.41 -6.53 -1.21
CA PHE A 118 11.66 -5.93 -1.65
C PHE A 118 12.76 -6.10 -0.60
N ILE A 119 13.95 -6.42 -1.05
CA ILE A 119 15.20 -6.19 -0.33
C ILE A 119 15.76 -4.88 -0.86
N ALA A 120 15.84 -3.86 0.00
CA ALA A 120 16.37 -2.57 -0.39
C ALA A 120 17.88 -2.51 -0.13
N VAL A 121 18.65 -2.31 -1.19
CA VAL A 121 20.10 -2.20 -1.12
C VAL A 121 20.49 -0.73 -1.03
N VAL A 122 21.21 -0.38 0.03
CA VAL A 122 21.83 0.92 0.24
C VAL A 122 23.29 0.80 -0.18
N ASP A 123 23.63 1.37 -1.32
CA ASP A 123 24.94 1.23 -1.99
C ASP A 123 25.40 2.53 -2.67
N ASN A 124 24.69 3.64 -2.43
CA ASN A 124 25.00 4.94 -3.01
C ASN A 124 24.66 6.09 -2.02
N PRO A 125 25.18 7.32 -2.26
CA PRO A 125 24.92 8.46 -1.38
C PRO A 125 23.45 8.84 -1.22
N GLU A 126 22.62 8.75 -2.27
CA GLU A 126 21.19 9.06 -2.18
C GLU A 126 20.47 8.11 -1.21
N GLY A 127 20.81 6.82 -1.28
CA GLY A 127 20.36 5.78 -0.38
C GLY A 127 20.82 6.03 1.06
N VAL A 128 22.08 6.40 1.26
CA VAL A 128 22.64 6.76 2.57
C VAL A 128 21.99 8.03 3.15
N LEU A 129 21.57 9.00 2.33
CA LEU A 129 20.83 10.16 2.82
C LEU A 129 19.34 9.84 3.09
N SER A 130 18.82 8.76 2.50
CA SER A 130 17.39 8.42 2.51
C SER A 130 17.05 7.11 3.22
N TYR A 131 18.01 6.43 3.87
CA TYR A 131 17.80 5.08 4.43
C TYR A 131 16.59 5.01 5.38
N ARG A 132 16.31 6.07 6.15
CA ARG A 132 15.11 6.15 7.03
C ARG A 132 13.81 6.10 6.26
N LYS A 133 13.75 6.77 5.11
CA LYS A 133 12.56 6.76 4.25
C LYS A 133 12.43 5.41 3.58
N ILE A 134 13.53 4.87 3.05
CA ILE A 134 13.62 3.55 2.41
C ILE A 134 13.13 2.45 3.35
N ALA A 135 13.66 2.42 4.58
CA ALA A 135 13.28 1.47 5.61
C ALA A 135 11.80 1.57 6.02
N ASN A 136 11.06 2.64 5.70
CA ASN A 136 9.64 2.75 6.01
C ASN A 136 8.70 2.35 4.86
N TYR A 137 9.22 1.92 3.70
CA TYR A 137 8.36 1.40 2.63
C TYR A 137 7.76 0.04 2.99
N GLU A 138 6.47 -0.15 2.77
CA GLU A 138 5.73 -1.35 3.19
C GLU A 138 6.23 -2.65 2.55
N ARG A 139 6.56 -2.61 1.25
CA ARG A 139 7.10 -3.75 0.50
C ARG A 139 8.54 -4.06 0.86
N VAL A 140 9.31 -3.11 1.37
CA VAL A 140 10.69 -3.37 1.80
C VAL A 140 10.62 -4.25 3.04
N LYS A 141 11.10 -5.50 2.96
CA LYS A 141 11.11 -6.44 4.10
C LYS A 141 12.49 -6.62 4.69
N ALA A 142 13.55 -6.31 3.97
CA ALA A 142 14.91 -6.32 4.49
C ALA A 142 15.72 -5.14 3.96
N MET A 143 16.73 -4.75 4.73
CA MET A 143 17.72 -3.75 4.35
C MET A 143 19.06 -4.44 4.16
N PHE A 144 19.77 -4.10 3.09
CA PHE A 144 21.12 -4.58 2.80
C PHE A 144 22.03 -3.37 2.56
N PHE A 145 23.19 -3.32 3.19
CA PHE A 145 24.21 -2.30 2.90
C PHE A 145 25.32 -2.96 2.08
N ASP A 146 25.44 -2.60 0.82
CA ASP A 146 26.50 -3.10 -0.07
C ASP A 146 27.68 -2.13 0.03
N GLU A 147 28.62 -2.48 0.90
CA GLU A 147 29.78 -1.66 1.24
C GLU A 147 30.75 -1.51 0.06
N GLU A 148 31.01 -2.61 -0.66
CA GLU A 148 31.89 -2.64 -1.84
C GLU A 148 31.37 -1.67 -2.89
N LYS A 149 30.09 -1.80 -3.26
CA LYS A 149 29.45 -0.90 -4.23
C LYS A 149 29.40 0.55 -3.79
N TYR A 150 29.23 0.81 -2.50
CA TYR A 150 29.25 2.16 -1.97
C TYR A 150 30.63 2.82 -2.06
N LEU A 151 31.68 2.07 -1.74
CA LEU A 151 33.06 2.55 -1.87
C LEU A 151 33.45 2.76 -3.33
N ASP A 152 33.07 1.84 -4.22
CA ASP A 152 33.26 1.96 -5.66
C ASP A 152 32.60 3.24 -6.20
N TYR A 153 31.36 3.52 -5.79
CA TYR A 153 30.63 4.73 -6.18
C TYR A 153 31.41 6.01 -5.82
N LEU A 154 32.11 6.00 -4.68
CA LEU A 154 32.91 7.13 -4.20
C LEU A 154 34.34 7.14 -4.73
N GLY A 155 34.78 6.10 -5.44
CA GLY A 155 36.18 5.91 -5.84
C GLY A 155 37.13 5.73 -4.65
N LEU A 156 36.64 5.13 -3.55
CA LEU A 156 37.41 4.92 -2.33
C LEU A 156 38.00 3.50 -2.27
N PRO A 157 39.17 3.30 -1.62
CA PRO A 157 39.74 1.96 -1.43
C PRO A 157 38.83 1.06 -0.58
N GLU A 158 38.87 -0.26 -0.83
CA GLU A 158 38.11 -1.29 -0.08
C GLU A 158 38.30 -1.22 1.45
N GLN A 159 39.45 -0.74 1.94
CA GLN A 159 39.75 -0.65 3.37
C GLN A 159 39.18 0.60 4.06
N SER A 160 38.44 1.45 3.35
CA SER A 160 37.90 2.69 3.89
C SER A 160 36.84 2.41 4.98
N ASP A 161 36.86 3.19 6.06
CA ASP A 161 35.91 3.00 7.17
C ASP A 161 34.49 3.44 6.79
N THR A 162 33.58 2.47 6.70
CA THR A 162 32.14 2.72 6.50
C THR A 162 31.30 2.50 7.76
N GLY A 163 31.95 2.26 8.91
CA GLY A 163 31.30 1.89 10.17
C GLY A 163 30.21 2.86 10.60
N PHE A 164 30.43 4.17 10.43
CA PHE A 164 29.41 5.18 10.72
C PHE A 164 28.13 4.99 9.88
N ILE A 165 28.28 4.73 8.58
CA ILE A 165 27.14 4.56 7.65
C ILE A 165 26.44 3.25 7.95
N ARG A 166 27.21 2.17 8.08
CA ARG A 166 26.72 0.82 8.39
C ARG A 166 25.87 0.82 9.67
N ASN A 167 26.37 1.47 10.74
CA ASN A 167 25.63 1.65 11.99
C ASN A 167 24.31 2.42 11.82
N ARG A 168 24.28 3.44 10.96
CA ARG A 168 23.05 4.22 10.70
C ARG A 168 22.01 3.43 9.92
N VAL A 169 22.43 2.63 8.94
CA VAL A 169 21.54 1.74 8.19
C VAL A 169 20.98 0.68 9.13
N ALA A 170 21.83 0.04 9.94
CA ALA A 170 21.42 -0.95 10.95
C ALA A 170 20.40 -0.39 11.95
N LEU A 171 20.68 0.78 12.53
CA LEU A 171 19.76 1.47 13.44
C LEU A 171 18.40 1.74 12.78
N SER A 172 18.39 2.14 11.52
CA SER A 172 17.14 2.39 10.81
C SER A 172 16.37 1.12 10.48
N ALA A 173 17.06 0.04 10.14
CA ALA A 173 16.43 -1.27 9.93
C ALA A 173 15.74 -1.71 11.22
N ALA A 174 16.43 -1.61 12.36
CA ALA A 174 15.88 -1.92 13.68
C ALA A 174 14.66 -1.05 14.04
N LEU A 175 14.73 0.28 13.84
CA LEU A 175 13.61 1.19 14.09
C LEU A 175 12.37 0.86 13.26
N SER A 176 12.58 0.44 12.01
CA SER A 176 11.50 0.05 11.10
C SER A 176 11.10 -1.43 11.25
N LYS A 177 11.69 -2.16 12.21
CA LYS A 177 11.47 -3.60 12.45
C LYS A 177 11.73 -4.46 11.22
N LYS A 178 12.83 -4.18 10.54
CA LYS A 178 13.27 -4.92 9.36
C LYS A 178 14.63 -5.56 9.64
N PRO A 179 14.83 -6.82 9.23
CA PRO A 179 16.13 -7.45 9.27
C PRO A 179 17.15 -6.63 8.49
N LEU A 180 18.34 -6.55 9.05
CA LEU A 180 19.53 -6.16 8.33
C LEU A 180 20.21 -7.44 7.82
N ILE A 181 20.45 -7.46 6.52
CA ILE A 181 21.28 -8.47 5.86
C ILE A 181 22.72 -7.96 5.92
N ASP A 182 23.61 -8.76 6.50
CA ASP A 182 25.03 -8.43 6.59
C ASP A 182 25.77 -8.69 5.27
N ARG A 183 26.91 -8.01 5.08
CA ARG A 183 27.70 -7.98 3.82
C ARG A 183 28.22 -9.35 3.38
N ILE A 184 28.51 -9.46 2.08
CA ILE A 184 29.29 -10.55 1.49
C ILE A 184 30.77 -10.30 1.78
N ILE A 185 31.52 -11.34 2.16
CA ILE A 185 32.99 -11.29 2.22
C ILE A 185 33.57 -12.30 1.24
N ARG A 186 34.56 -11.84 0.46
CA ARG A 186 35.24 -12.61 -0.60
C ARG A 186 36.74 -12.89 -0.31
N LYS A 187 37.28 -12.48 0.84
CA LYS A 187 38.73 -12.56 1.15
C LYS A 187 39.04 -13.04 2.58
N ASN A 188 40.27 -13.54 2.76
CA ASN A 188 40.88 -14.19 3.92
C ASN A 188 40.91 -13.34 5.22
N GLY A 189 39.74 -13.12 5.82
CA GLY A 189 39.60 -12.86 7.25
C GLY A 189 38.98 -14.06 7.96
N SER A 190 39.00 -14.10 9.29
CA SER A 190 38.21 -15.08 10.03
C SER A 190 36.73 -14.81 9.78
N PHE A 191 36.08 -15.64 8.94
CA PHE A 191 34.65 -15.57 8.65
C PHE A 191 33.79 -15.51 9.92
N GLN A 192 34.24 -16.23 10.96
CA GLN A 192 33.64 -16.22 12.29
C GLN A 192 33.64 -14.83 12.93
N THR A 193 34.77 -14.10 12.86
CA THR A 193 34.87 -12.75 13.40
C THR A 193 33.93 -11.77 12.68
N ASP A 194 33.72 -11.95 11.39
CA ASP A 194 32.79 -11.10 10.64
C ASP A 194 31.31 -11.42 10.97
N LEU A 195 30.96 -12.70 11.14
CA LEU A 195 29.66 -13.13 11.67
C LEU A 195 29.37 -12.47 13.03
N GLU A 196 30.34 -12.49 13.95
CA GLU A 196 30.24 -11.83 15.25
C GLU A 196 30.05 -10.32 15.12
N ASN A 197 30.80 -9.66 14.24
CA ASN A 197 30.67 -8.23 14.00
C ASN A 197 29.30 -7.86 13.41
N GLY A 198 28.78 -8.65 12.46
CA GLY A 198 27.44 -8.50 11.92
C GLY A 198 26.36 -8.64 13.00
N LYS A 199 26.47 -9.66 13.85
CA LYS A 199 25.53 -9.86 14.98
C LYS A 199 25.60 -8.73 16.01
N ARG A 200 26.80 -8.21 16.31
CA ARG A 200 26.98 -7.03 17.18
C ARG A 200 26.33 -5.77 16.61
N LEU A 201 26.29 -5.65 15.28
CA LEU A 201 25.59 -4.57 14.59
C LEU A 201 24.06 -4.72 14.59
N GLY A 202 23.55 -5.89 15.00
CA GLY A 202 22.12 -6.22 14.97
C GLY A 202 21.65 -6.89 13.67
N ALA A 203 22.57 -7.40 12.84
CA ALA A 203 22.19 -8.25 11.72
C ALA A 203 21.57 -9.56 12.23
N SER A 204 20.55 -10.03 11.52
CA SER A 204 19.88 -11.31 11.78
C SER A 204 20.10 -12.31 10.66
N SER A 205 20.90 -11.94 9.67
CA SER A 205 21.19 -12.74 8.48
C SER A 205 22.46 -12.26 7.81
N LYS A 206 23.02 -13.07 6.92
CA LYS A 206 24.24 -12.76 6.17
C LYS A 206 24.12 -13.14 4.71
N ALA A 207 24.65 -12.29 3.84
CA ALA A 207 24.81 -12.57 2.43
C ALA A 207 26.10 -13.34 2.16
N THR A 208 26.07 -14.26 1.19
CA THR A 208 27.26 -14.99 0.72
C THR A 208 27.14 -15.32 -0.76
N SER A 209 28.26 -15.63 -1.41
CA SER A 209 28.34 -16.20 -2.76
C SER A 209 29.12 -17.52 -2.77
N GLU A 210 29.41 -18.09 -1.59
CA GLU A 210 30.21 -19.31 -1.41
C GLU A 210 29.39 -20.39 -0.71
N ILE A 211 29.22 -21.54 -1.35
CA ILE A 211 28.33 -22.61 -0.84
C ILE A 211 28.81 -23.12 0.52
N GLY A 212 30.13 -23.25 0.71
CA GLY A 212 30.72 -23.71 1.97
C GLY A 212 30.41 -22.83 3.19
N GLN A 213 30.00 -21.58 2.98
CA GLN A 213 29.64 -20.66 4.07
C GLN A 213 28.19 -20.83 4.54
N ILE A 214 27.30 -21.44 3.73
CA ILE A 214 25.86 -21.49 4.00
C ILE A 214 25.56 -22.18 5.33
N ALA A 215 26.15 -23.36 5.56
CA ALA A 215 25.92 -24.13 6.78
C ALA A 215 26.33 -23.36 8.04
N LEU A 216 27.51 -22.72 8.00
CA LEU A 216 28.03 -21.90 9.10
C LEU A 216 27.13 -20.68 9.39
N ILE A 217 26.64 -20.00 8.35
CA ILE A 217 25.70 -18.88 8.51
C ILE A 217 24.40 -19.36 9.17
N ASN A 218 23.84 -20.44 8.64
CA ASN A 218 22.59 -20.99 9.13
C ASN A 218 22.72 -21.41 10.60
N GLU A 219 23.78 -22.13 10.96
CA GLU A 219 24.06 -22.51 12.35
C GLU A 219 24.18 -21.28 13.25
N PHE A 220 24.98 -20.28 12.86
CA PHE A 220 25.28 -19.10 13.67
C PHE A 220 24.07 -18.20 13.97
N PHE A 221 23.16 -18.05 13.00
CA PHE A 221 21.93 -17.26 13.14
C PHE A 221 20.72 -18.09 13.60
N THR A 222 20.89 -19.40 13.83
CA THR A 222 19.86 -20.20 14.49
C THR A 222 19.87 -19.90 15.99
N PRO A 223 18.72 -19.57 16.60
CA PRO A 223 18.64 -19.37 18.03
C PRO A 223 19.07 -20.62 18.81
N THR A 224 19.79 -20.42 19.91
CA THR A 224 20.19 -21.55 20.77
C THR A 224 18.99 -22.10 21.56
N ALA A 225 19.11 -23.34 22.06
CA ALA A 225 18.07 -23.94 22.90
C ALA A 225 17.72 -23.06 24.12
N GLU A 226 18.73 -22.49 24.77
CA GLU A 226 18.57 -21.58 25.91
C GLU A 226 17.85 -20.28 25.52
N GLU A 227 18.21 -19.68 24.37
CA GLU A 227 17.53 -18.49 23.85
C GLU A 227 16.05 -18.76 23.56
N MET A 228 15.75 -19.93 22.98
CA MET A 228 14.38 -20.34 22.69
C MET A 228 13.56 -20.61 23.94
N GLU A 229 14.12 -21.31 24.93
CA GLU A 229 13.45 -21.61 26.20
C GLU A 229 13.11 -20.32 26.94
N ARG A 230 14.06 -19.40 27.04
CA ARG A 230 13.87 -18.09 27.67
C ARG A 230 12.86 -17.23 26.93
N ALA A 231 12.91 -17.19 25.59
CA ALA A 231 11.96 -16.46 24.78
C ALA A 231 10.53 -16.99 24.98
N LYS A 232 10.39 -18.31 25.07
CA LYS A 232 9.12 -19.00 25.34
C LYS A 232 8.60 -18.70 26.74
N GLU A 233 9.45 -18.71 27.77
CA GLU A 233 9.08 -18.33 29.14
C GLU A 233 8.47 -16.91 29.15
N ILE A 234 9.14 -15.97 28.49
CA ILE A 234 8.69 -14.57 28.38
C ILE A 234 7.35 -14.45 27.66
N ILE A 235 7.20 -15.10 26.50
CA ILE A 235 5.98 -15.03 25.70
C ILE A 235 4.81 -15.69 26.44
N THR A 236 5.04 -16.83 27.07
CA THR A 236 4.02 -17.55 27.83
C THR A 236 3.54 -16.71 29.01
N ALA A 237 4.48 -16.13 29.78
CA ALA A 237 4.14 -15.23 30.87
C ALA A 237 3.35 -14.01 30.38
N TYR A 238 3.72 -13.42 29.23
CA TYR A 238 2.99 -12.28 28.66
C TYR A 238 1.55 -12.63 28.27
N TRP A 239 1.32 -13.79 27.65
CA TRP A 239 -0.01 -14.21 27.23
C TRP A 239 -0.90 -14.61 28.40
N SER A 240 -0.32 -15.26 29.42
CA SER A 240 -1.02 -15.64 30.64
C SER A 240 -1.30 -14.46 31.59
N ALA A 241 -0.56 -13.35 31.46
CA ALA A 241 -0.76 -12.16 32.28
C ALA A 241 -2.00 -11.34 31.86
N SER A 242 -2.69 -10.76 32.85
CA SER A 242 -3.79 -9.83 32.62
C SER A 242 -3.31 -8.56 31.91
N LYS A 243 -4.22 -7.82 31.25
CA LYS A 243 -3.86 -6.58 30.55
C LYS A 243 -3.20 -5.53 31.46
N LYS A 244 -3.53 -5.52 32.76
CA LYS A 244 -2.95 -4.60 33.74
C LYS A 244 -1.51 -5.02 34.09
N ASP A 245 -1.29 -6.33 34.23
CA ASP A 245 -0.01 -6.90 34.68
C ASP A 245 1.03 -6.94 33.57
N ARG A 246 0.61 -7.00 32.30
CA ARG A 246 1.50 -6.94 31.12
C ARG A 246 2.41 -5.71 31.08
N LYS A 247 2.06 -4.61 31.77
CA LYS A 247 2.90 -3.40 31.86
C LYS A 247 4.11 -3.57 32.78
N HIS A 248 4.00 -4.43 33.78
CA HIS A 248 5.04 -4.73 34.78
C HIS A 248 5.32 -6.23 34.81
N LEU A 249 5.38 -6.85 33.62
CA LEU A 249 5.57 -8.28 33.50
C LEU A 249 6.91 -8.67 34.14
N ARG A 250 6.90 -9.65 35.05
CA ARG A 250 8.12 -10.20 35.64
C ARG A 250 8.26 -11.67 35.27
N VAL A 251 9.47 -12.05 34.88
CA VAL A 251 9.83 -13.42 34.50
C VAL A 251 11.16 -13.74 35.17
N SER A 252 11.22 -14.88 35.88
CA SER A 252 12.35 -15.29 36.73
C SER A 252 12.86 -14.15 37.66
N GLY A 253 11.91 -13.44 38.29
CA GLY A 253 12.18 -12.36 39.25
C GLY A 253 12.57 -11.01 38.63
N LYS A 254 12.80 -10.92 37.30
CA LYS A 254 13.22 -9.70 36.61
C LYS A 254 12.06 -9.07 35.84
N GLU A 255 11.94 -7.74 35.89
CA GLU A 255 10.98 -7.01 35.07
C GLU A 255 11.38 -7.10 33.59
N ILE A 256 10.40 -7.37 32.73
CA ILE A 256 10.58 -7.60 31.31
C ILE A 256 10.04 -6.39 30.56
N SER A 257 10.95 -5.66 29.92
CA SER A 257 10.56 -4.53 29.07
C SER A 257 9.78 -4.99 27.83
N PRO A 258 8.91 -4.14 27.26
CA PRO A 258 8.22 -4.44 26.00
C PRO A 258 9.16 -4.84 24.85
N LEU A 259 10.39 -4.30 24.84
CA LEU A 259 11.42 -4.63 23.86
C LEU A 259 11.91 -6.08 23.99
N ARG A 260 12.04 -6.61 25.22
CA ARG A 260 12.40 -8.01 25.44
C ARG A 260 11.31 -8.97 24.98
N ILE A 261 10.05 -8.56 25.08
CA ILE A 261 8.91 -9.35 24.56
C ILE A 261 8.97 -9.42 23.04
N LEU A 262 9.19 -8.28 22.36
CA LEU A 262 9.36 -8.24 20.90
C LEU A 262 10.54 -9.09 20.44
N ARG A 263 11.69 -8.98 21.11
CA ARG A 263 12.87 -9.81 20.82
C ARG A 263 12.58 -11.31 21.01
N SER A 264 11.85 -11.66 22.06
CA SER A 264 11.45 -13.06 22.29
C SER A 264 10.56 -13.58 21.17
N GLN A 265 9.64 -12.76 20.65
CA GLN A 265 8.80 -13.12 19.51
C GLN A 265 9.62 -13.33 18.23
N GLU A 266 10.64 -12.51 18.02
CA GLU A 266 11.56 -12.65 16.90
C GLU A 266 12.37 -13.95 16.99
N ILE A 267 12.89 -14.29 18.18
CA ILE A 267 13.59 -15.57 18.44
C ILE A 267 12.68 -16.76 18.11
N ILE A 268 11.43 -16.77 18.60
CA ILE A 268 10.49 -17.85 18.28
C ILE A 268 10.15 -17.87 16.78
N SER A 269 9.98 -16.72 16.14
CA SER A 269 9.75 -16.65 14.69
C SER A 269 10.92 -17.22 13.87
N GLN A 270 12.15 -16.96 14.30
CA GLN A 270 13.36 -17.54 13.70
C GLN A 270 13.43 -19.05 13.92
N ALA A 271 13.17 -19.53 15.14
CA ALA A 271 13.16 -20.97 15.46
C ALA A 271 12.12 -21.75 14.64
N LYS A 272 10.94 -21.15 14.44
CA LYS A 272 9.89 -21.69 13.55
C LYS A 272 10.37 -21.83 12.12
N TYR A 273 11.03 -20.79 11.62
CA TYR A 273 11.56 -20.75 10.27
C TYR A 273 12.65 -21.81 10.06
N SER A 274 13.55 -22.01 11.03
CA SER A 274 14.63 -23.00 10.95
C SER A 274 14.19 -24.45 11.21
N GLY A 275 12.90 -24.71 11.48
CA GLY A 275 12.39 -26.06 11.77
C GLY A 275 12.89 -26.66 13.10
N THR A 276 13.58 -25.89 13.93
CA THR A 276 14.10 -26.32 15.24
C THR A 276 13.00 -26.44 16.31
N GLU A 277 11.78 -26.01 15.98
CA GLU A 277 10.57 -26.16 16.82
C GLU A 277 10.14 -27.62 17.02
N ALA A 278 10.69 -28.62 16.30
CA ALA A 278 10.41 -30.03 16.56
C ALA A 278 10.76 -30.48 18.01
N SER A 279 11.67 -29.74 18.68
CA SER A 279 11.96 -29.86 20.12
C SER A 279 10.89 -29.26 21.05
N LEU A 280 9.83 -28.66 20.48
CA LEU A 280 8.82 -27.85 21.16
C LEU A 280 7.37 -28.28 20.82
N LYS A 281 7.16 -29.54 20.43
CA LYS A 281 5.92 -30.15 19.88
C LYS A 281 4.55 -29.87 20.56
N ASN A 282 4.48 -29.15 21.68
CA ASN A 282 3.26 -29.01 22.50
C ASN A 282 2.77 -27.57 22.77
N LEU A 283 3.07 -26.54 21.96
CA LEU A 283 2.53 -25.19 22.24
C LEU A 283 1.86 -24.48 21.06
N THR A 284 0.53 -24.50 21.08
CA THR A 284 -0.35 -23.62 20.31
C THR A 284 -0.33 -22.21 20.92
N VAL A 285 0.47 -21.30 20.37
CA VAL A 285 0.36 -19.87 20.70
C VAL A 285 -0.89 -19.32 19.99
N LYS A 286 -1.99 -19.12 20.74
CA LYS A 286 -3.18 -18.41 20.25
C LYS A 286 -2.76 -17.00 19.80
N GLY A 287 -2.84 -16.76 18.49
CA GLY A 287 -2.44 -15.52 17.86
C GLY A 287 -3.43 -14.38 18.13
N GLU A 288 -3.15 -13.53 19.10
CA GLU A 288 -3.54 -12.12 19.01
C GLU A 288 -2.31 -11.31 18.60
N LYS A 289 -2.41 -10.50 17.55
CA LYS A 289 -1.39 -9.48 17.25
C LYS A 289 -1.35 -8.52 18.43
N LEU A 290 -0.18 -8.31 19.04
CA LEU A 290 -0.01 -7.27 20.06
C LEU A 290 -0.52 -5.93 19.52
N ARG A 291 -1.58 -5.37 20.12
CA ARG A 291 -2.27 -4.11 19.77
C ARG A 291 -1.41 -2.83 19.73
N ILE A 292 -0.11 -2.92 20.00
CA ILE A 292 0.84 -1.82 19.74
C ILE A 292 1.21 -1.77 18.24
N ALA A 293 1.11 -2.90 17.52
CA ALA A 293 1.34 -2.97 16.08
C ALA A 293 0.20 -2.33 15.25
N ASP A 294 -1.02 -2.27 15.78
CA ASP A 294 -2.19 -1.75 15.04
C ASP A 294 -2.16 -0.22 14.85
N LYS A 295 -1.33 0.52 15.59
CA LYS A 295 -1.19 1.98 15.43
C LYS A 295 -0.15 2.42 14.40
N MET A 296 0.58 1.49 13.78
CA MET A 296 1.60 1.80 12.77
C MET A 296 1.44 0.95 11.49
N ALA A 297 0.21 0.60 11.11
CA ALA A 297 -0.05 0.15 9.75
C ALA A 297 0.32 1.29 8.77
N PRO A 298 1.29 1.10 7.85
CA PRO A 298 1.47 2.04 6.76
C PRO A 298 0.22 2.01 5.89
N ASN A 299 -0.61 3.03 6.07
CA ASN A 299 -1.82 3.27 5.32
C ASN A 299 -1.44 3.59 3.86
N LYS A 300 -1.52 2.65 2.90
CA LYS A 300 -1.24 2.95 1.47
C LYS A 300 -2.19 2.29 0.45
N LYS A 301 -3.31 2.99 0.22
CA LYS A 301 -4.09 3.15 -1.03
C LYS A 301 -3.49 4.13 -2.05
N PHE A 302 -2.47 3.80 -2.87
CA PHE A 302 -2.14 4.64 -4.05
C PHE A 302 -2.53 3.90 -5.33
N TYR A 303 -3.07 4.59 -6.33
CA TYR A 303 -3.44 4.02 -7.64
C TYR A 303 -2.23 3.90 -8.57
N THR A 304 -2.28 2.99 -9.55
CA THR A 304 -1.27 2.94 -10.63
C THR A 304 -1.31 4.22 -11.48
N VAL A 305 -0.27 4.54 -12.27
CA VAL A 305 -0.30 5.74 -13.14
C VAL A 305 -1.43 5.62 -14.16
N GLY A 306 -1.64 4.43 -14.74
CA GLY A 306 -2.76 4.18 -15.64
C GLY A 306 -4.12 4.34 -14.97
N GLU A 307 -4.26 3.92 -13.71
CA GLU A 307 -5.49 4.16 -12.93
C GLU A 307 -5.68 5.66 -12.60
N GLU A 308 -4.62 6.39 -12.22
CA GLU A 308 -4.70 7.84 -12.01
C GLU A 308 -5.11 8.57 -13.31
N ILE A 309 -4.58 8.15 -14.47
CA ILE A 309 -4.98 8.68 -15.78
C ILE A 309 -6.45 8.35 -16.06
N GLY A 310 -6.86 7.09 -15.90
CA GLY A 310 -8.25 6.67 -16.12
C GLY A 310 -9.22 7.44 -15.22
N ASN A 311 -8.87 7.57 -13.94
CA ASN A 311 -9.62 8.35 -12.96
C ASN A 311 -9.74 9.83 -13.37
N ALA A 312 -8.62 10.45 -13.76
CA ALA A 312 -8.60 11.83 -14.22
C ALA A 312 -9.43 12.04 -15.50
N ILE A 313 -9.36 11.13 -16.47
CA ILE A 313 -10.15 11.18 -17.71
C ILE A 313 -11.64 11.07 -17.40
N THR A 314 -12.05 10.09 -16.58
CA THR A 314 -13.47 9.92 -16.26
C THR A 314 -14.10 11.14 -15.59
N HIS A 315 -13.40 11.79 -14.65
CA HIS A 315 -13.89 13.03 -14.06
C HIS A 315 -13.71 14.24 -14.97
N GLY A 316 -12.70 14.26 -15.83
CA GLY A 316 -12.53 15.31 -16.83
C GLY A 316 -13.69 15.35 -17.82
N VAL A 317 -14.21 14.18 -18.21
CA VAL A 317 -15.45 14.06 -18.97
C VAL A 317 -16.64 14.59 -18.17
N GLY A 318 -16.76 14.25 -16.89
CA GLY A 318 -17.80 14.81 -16.01
C GLY A 318 -17.72 16.32 -15.82
N MET A 319 -16.50 16.88 -15.83
CA MET A 319 -16.26 18.33 -15.79
C MET A 319 -16.81 19.00 -17.05
N ALA A 320 -16.54 18.43 -18.23
CA ALA A 320 -17.09 18.91 -19.48
C ALA A 320 -18.63 18.86 -19.49
N PHE A 321 -19.23 17.75 -19.04
CA PHE A 321 -20.68 17.64 -18.88
C PHE A 321 -21.24 18.69 -17.92
N SER A 322 -20.57 18.95 -16.79
CA SER A 322 -21.03 19.95 -15.81
C SER A 322 -21.07 21.37 -16.37
N ILE A 323 -20.13 21.72 -17.26
CA ILE A 323 -20.16 23.00 -17.99
C ILE A 323 -21.39 23.06 -18.90
N VAL A 324 -21.67 22.00 -19.65
CA VAL A 324 -22.86 21.91 -20.51
C VAL A 324 -24.14 22.01 -19.67
N PHE A 325 -24.21 21.31 -18.54
CA PHE A 325 -25.37 21.36 -17.63
C PHE A 325 -25.61 22.77 -17.09
N MET A 326 -24.54 23.47 -16.70
CA MET A 326 -24.59 24.87 -16.27
C MET A 326 -25.18 25.76 -17.35
N ILE A 327 -24.66 25.68 -18.58
CA ILE A 327 -25.15 26.51 -19.69
C ILE A 327 -26.64 26.23 -19.95
N LEU A 328 -27.04 24.95 -20.06
CA LEU A 328 -28.41 24.57 -20.39
C LEU A 328 -29.42 25.01 -19.31
N LEU A 329 -29.10 24.80 -18.03
CA LEU A 329 -30.00 25.18 -16.93
C LEU A 329 -30.09 26.69 -16.75
N LEU A 330 -28.98 27.43 -16.93
CA LEU A 330 -29.02 28.89 -16.84
C LEU A 330 -29.83 29.49 -18.01
N ILE A 331 -29.69 28.96 -19.23
CA ILE A 331 -30.56 29.35 -20.37
C ILE A 331 -32.02 29.04 -20.06
N LYS A 332 -32.32 27.86 -19.49
CA LYS A 332 -33.67 27.48 -19.09
C LYS A 332 -34.25 28.49 -18.08
N SER A 333 -33.48 28.85 -17.04
CA SER A 333 -33.90 29.84 -16.05
C SER A 333 -34.21 31.21 -16.66
N LEU A 334 -33.33 31.70 -17.55
CA LEU A 334 -33.51 33.00 -18.20
C LEU A 334 -34.72 33.03 -19.15
N LYS A 335 -35.05 31.90 -19.78
CA LYS A 335 -36.22 31.79 -20.68
C LYS A 335 -37.54 31.56 -19.95
N GLY A 336 -37.50 30.86 -18.81
CA GLY A 336 -38.69 30.41 -18.08
C GLY A 336 -39.42 31.50 -17.29
N GLY A 337 -38.82 32.68 -17.08
CA GLY A 337 -39.48 33.84 -16.45
C GLY A 337 -39.76 33.72 -14.95
N GLU A 338 -39.55 32.56 -14.32
CA GLU A 338 -39.71 32.38 -12.88
C GLU A 338 -38.55 33.01 -12.11
N ALA A 339 -38.81 34.19 -11.52
CA ALA A 339 -37.90 34.93 -10.65
C ALA A 339 -37.57 34.11 -9.39
N GLY A 340 -36.58 33.22 -9.48
CA GLY A 340 -36.16 32.36 -8.37
C GLY A 340 -35.43 31.07 -8.80
N SER A 341 -35.57 30.64 -10.05
CA SER A 341 -34.96 29.39 -10.56
C SER A 341 -33.44 29.48 -10.80
N PHE A 342 -32.89 30.68 -10.96
CA PHE A 342 -31.48 30.90 -11.30
C PHE A 342 -30.52 30.35 -10.24
N TRP A 343 -30.74 30.72 -8.97
CA TRP A 343 -29.83 30.32 -7.88
C TRP A 343 -29.82 28.82 -7.62
N PRO A 344 -30.97 28.13 -7.51
CA PRO A 344 -30.97 26.68 -7.32
C PRO A 344 -30.24 25.94 -8.45
N TYR A 345 -30.47 26.33 -9.71
CA TYR A 345 -29.77 25.73 -10.84
C TYR A 345 -28.26 26.01 -10.82
N LEU A 346 -27.86 27.27 -10.56
CA LEU A 346 -26.44 27.64 -10.46
C LEU A 346 -25.74 26.85 -9.36
N ILE A 347 -26.36 26.73 -8.19
CA ILE A 347 -25.83 25.99 -7.04
C ILE A 347 -25.60 24.52 -7.40
N TYR A 348 -26.58 23.87 -8.02
CA TYR A 348 -26.42 22.48 -8.47
C TYR A 348 -25.26 22.35 -9.46
N THR A 349 -25.24 23.13 -10.53
CA THR A 349 -24.25 22.96 -11.60
C THR A 349 -22.85 23.38 -11.18
N LEU A 350 -22.72 24.38 -10.31
CA LEU A 350 -21.44 24.79 -9.75
C LEU A 350 -20.89 23.73 -8.79
N SER A 351 -21.74 23.11 -7.98
CA SER A 351 -21.33 22.01 -7.09
C SER A 351 -20.83 20.79 -7.88
N ALA A 352 -21.48 20.46 -8.99
CA ALA A 352 -21.02 19.41 -9.92
C ALA A 352 -19.67 19.80 -10.54
N LEU A 353 -19.57 21.00 -11.11
CA LEU A 353 -18.33 21.49 -11.72
C LEU A 353 -17.16 21.46 -10.73
N LEU A 354 -17.36 21.89 -9.49
CA LEU A 354 -16.35 21.84 -8.44
C LEU A 354 -15.90 20.41 -8.12
N LEU A 355 -16.83 19.46 -8.00
CA LEU A 355 -16.50 18.05 -7.74
C LEU A 355 -15.67 17.45 -8.87
N TYR A 356 -16.12 17.60 -10.11
CA TYR A 356 -15.41 17.01 -11.24
C TYR A 356 -14.06 17.69 -11.49
N SER A 357 -13.97 19.01 -11.29
CA SER A 357 -12.70 19.74 -11.42
C SER A 357 -11.70 19.33 -10.33
N ALA A 358 -12.15 19.28 -9.07
CA ALA A 358 -11.29 18.90 -7.94
C ALA A 358 -10.76 17.48 -8.10
N SER A 359 -11.61 16.54 -8.53
CA SER A 359 -11.22 15.15 -8.75
C SER A 359 -10.26 14.98 -9.94
N THR A 360 -10.53 15.68 -11.04
CA THR A 360 -9.66 15.68 -12.22
C THR A 360 -8.26 16.18 -11.86
N LEU A 361 -8.17 17.29 -11.12
CA LEU A 361 -6.91 17.84 -10.66
C LEU A 361 -6.22 16.92 -9.64
N TYR A 362 -6.96 16.37 -8.68
CA TYR A 362 -6.41 15.43 -7.71
C TYR A 362 -5.73 14.24 -8.41
N HIS A 363 -6.41 13.63 -9.38
CA HIS A 363 -5.88 12.47 -10.09
C HIS A 363 -4.80 12.84 -11.13
N GLY A 364 -4.92 13.99 -11.80
CA GLY A 364 -3.93 14.49 -12.76
C GLY A 364 -2.63 15.01 -12.14
N LEU A 365 -2.64 15.40 -10.85
CA LEU A 365 -1.45 15.96 -10.19
C LEU A 365 -0.42 14.89 -9.80
N ARG A 366 0.85 15.30 -9.87
CA ARG A 366 2.02 14.45 -9.58
C ARG A 366 1.97 13.84 -8.17
N LEU A 367 2.23 12.54 -8.10
CA LEU A 367 2.34 11.78 -6.85
C LEU A 367 3.34 12.43 -5.88
N GLY A 368 2.93 12.56 -4.62
CA GLY A 368 3.76 13.11 -3.53
C GLY A 368 3.83 14.65 -3.47
N SER A 369 3.23 15.37 -4.43
CA SER A 369 3.16 16.83 -4.39
C SER A 369 2.26 17.34 -3.26
N ARG A 370 2.56 18.53 -2.73
CA ARG A 370 1.68 19.23 -1.78
C ARG A 370 0.32 19.54 -2.42
N ALA A 371 0.32 19.93 -3.70
CA ALA A 371 -0.89 20.20 -4.47
C ALA A 371 -1.81 18.96 -4.53
N LYS A 372 -1.30 17.75 -4.82
CA LYS A 372 -2.14 16.54 -4.86
C LYS A 372 -2.86 16.29 -3.52
N LYS A 373 -2.21 16.53 -2.38
CA LYS A 373 -2.84 16.39 -1.06
C LYS A 373 -3.96 17.40 -0.82
N LEU A 374 -3.75 18.65 -1.25
CA LEU A 374 -4.77 19.70 -1.13
C LEU A 374 -5.99 19.38 -2.01
N PHE A 375 -5.76 19.01 -3.27
CA PHE A 375 -6.84 18.63 -4.17
C PHE A 375 -7.53 17.32 -3.77
N GLN A 376 -6.84 16.40 -3.10
CA GLN A 376 -7.47 15.24 -2.48
C GLN A 376 -8.49 15.66 -1.41
N GLN A 377 -8.17 16.68 -0.61
CA GLN A 377 -9.09 17.20 0.38
C GLN A 377 -10.30 17.87 -0.28
N PHE A 378 -10.07 18.72 -1.28
CA PHE A 378 -11.16 19.34 -2.04
C PHE A 378 -12.05 18.32 -2.74
N ASP A 379 -11.48 17.27 -3.33
CA ASP A 379 -12.20 16.16 -3.94
C ASP A 379 -13.17 15.52 -2.94
N HIS A 380 -12.75 15.27 -1.70
CA HIS A 380 -13.65 14.70 -0.69
C HIS A 380 -14.69 15.72 -0.17
N MET A 381 -14.30 16.99 0.01
CA MET A 381 -15.22 18.05 0.45
C MET A 381 -16.33 18.30 -0.58
N SER A 382 -15.99 18.22 -1.86
CA SER A 382 -16.92 18.50 -2.96
C SER A 382 -18.11 17.53 -3.02
N ILE A 383 -17.98 16.32 -2.46
CA ILE A 383 -19.08 15.35 -2.37
C ILE A 383 -20.21 15.90 -1.49
N TYR A 384 -19.90 16.53 -0.35
CA TYR A 384 -20.91 17.17 0.50
C TYR A 384 -21.63 18.29 -0.24
N LEU A 385 -20.87 19.11 -0.96
CA LEU A 385 -21.43 20.23 -1.75
C LEU A 385 -22.33 19.72 -2.87
N LEU A 386 -21.93 18.67 -3.58
CA LEU A 386 -22.75 18.09 -4.65
C LEU A 386 -24.04 17.47 -4.10
N ILE A 387 -24.01 16.79 -2.95
CA ILE A 387 -25.23 16.25 -2.34
C ILE A 387 -26.22 17.39 -2.04
N ALA A 388 -25.79 18.44 -1.31
CA ALA A 388 -26.65 19.58 -1.03
C ALA A 388 -27.10 20.32 -2.30
N GLY A 389 -26.18 20.53 -3.24
CA GLY A 389 -26.45 21.21 -4.50
C GLY A 389 -27.48 20.47 -5.36
N THR A 390 -27.39 19.14 -5.42
CA THR A 390 -28.36 18.29 -6.13
C THR A 390 -29.78 18.47 -5.60
N TYR A 391 -29.95 18.55 -4.28
CA TYR A 391 -31.26 18.72 -3.67
C TYR A 391 -31.81 20.14 -3.75
N THR A 392 -30.98 21.15 -4.03
CA THR A 392 -31.38 22.56 -3.98
C THR A 392 -32.50 22.88 -4.99
N PRO A 393 -32.45 22.46 -6.27
CA PRO A 393 -33.56 22.63 -7.22
C PRO A 393 -34.85 21.93 -6.78
N TYR A 394 -34.77 20.69 -6.27
CA TYR A 394 -35.96 19.98 -5.80
C TYR A 394 -36.61 20.67 -4.59
N ALA A 395 -35.78 21.17 -3.67
CA ALA A 395 -36.26 21.83 -2.48
C ALA A 395 -36.86 23.21 -2.80
N LEU A 396 -36.13 24.06 -3.53
CA LEU A 396 -36.51 25.47 -3.71
C LEU A 396 -37.43 25.72 -4.91
N ILE A 397 -37.37 24.89 -5.96
CA ILE A 397 -38.24 25.04 -7.14
C ILE A 397 -39.41 24.09 -7.06
N ALA A 398 -39.16 22.77 -7.04
CA ALA A 398 -40.22 21.78 -7.15
C ALA A 398 -41.14 21.73 -5.91
N ILE A 399 -40.57 21.62 -4.70
CA ILE A 399 -41.36 21.61 -3.46
C ILE A 399 -41.77 23.03 -3.08
N GLY A 400 -40.85 23.98 -3.13
CA GLY A 400 -41.09 25.40 -2.87
C GLY A 400 -41.58 25.70 -1.44
N GLY A 401 -41.92 26.97 -1.22
CA GLY A 401 -42.48 27.46 0.04
C GLY A 401 -41.60 27.22 1.27
N THR A 402 -42.23 27.23 2.45
CA THR A 402 -41.55 27.05 3.74
C THR A 402 -40.92 25.67 3.86
N LEU A 403 -41.61 24.63 3.39
CA LEU A 403 -41.13 23.24 3.47
C LEU A 403 -39.84 23.06 2.66
N GLY A 404 -39.82 23.55 1.41
CA GLY A 404 -38.64 23.55 0.55
C GLY A 404 -37.47 24.31 1.15
N THR A 405 -37.74 25.48 1.73
CA THR A 405 -36.72 26.30 2.38
C THR A 405 -36.11 25.59 3.60
N VAL A 406 -36.94 25.00 4.47
CA VAL A 406 -36.49 24.25 5.64
C VAL A 406 -35.67 23.02 5.22
N LEU A 407 -36.14 22.28 4.22
CA LEU A 407 -35.41 21.11 3.68
C LEU A 407 -34.03 21.52 3.16
N CYS A 408 -33.97 22.60 2.39
CA CYS A 408 -32.73 23.16 1.86
C CYS A 408 -31.78 23.57 3.00
N ALA A 409 -32.28 24.29 4.01
CA ALA A 409 -31.49 24.73 5.16
C ALA A 409 -30.92 23.56 5.97
N VAL A 410 -31.71 22.51 6.22
CA VAL A 410 -31.26 21.29 6.91
C VAL A 410 -30.15 20.60 6.12
N LEU A 411 -30.35 20.42 4.81
CA LEU A 411 -29.38 19.77 3.93
C LEU A 411 -28.04 20.50 3.87
N TRP A 412 -28.07 21.82 3.72
CA TRP A 412 -26.87 22.65 3.71
C TRP A 412 -26.19 22.70 5.07
N SER A 413 -26.96 22.71 6.17
CA SER A 413 -26.40 22.65 7.53
C SER A 413 -25.68 21.34 7.78
N CYS A 414 -26.29 20.20 7.45
CA CYS A 414 -25.65 18.89 7.59
C CYS A 414 -24.43 18.73 6.67
N SER A 415 -24.51 19.24 5.44
CA SER A 415 -23.39 19.20 4.49
C SER A 415 -22.24 20.09 4.94
N LEU A 416 -22.53 21.24 5.55
CA LEU A 416 -21.52 22.10 6.16
C LEU A 416 -20.83 21.41 7.34
N ILE A 417 -21.57 20.72 8.21
CA ILE A 417 -21.00 19.92 9.29
C ILE A 417 -20.06 18.84 8.71
N GLY A 418 -20.52 18.10 7.70
CA GLY A 418 -19.69 17.10 7.01
C GLY A 418 -18.43 17.68 6.38
N LEU A 419 -18.53 18.85 5.76
CA LEU A 419 -17.43 19.60 5.18
C LEU A 419 -16.43 20.04 6.27
N LEU A 420 -16.88 20.61 7.38
CA LEU A 420 -16.02 20.99 8.51
C LEU A 420 -15.31 19.79 9.13
N LEU A 421 -16.02 18.65 9.27
CA LEU A 421 -15.41 17.40 9.70
C LEU A 421 -14.26 16.97 8.76
N ASN A 422 -14.45 17.13 7.45
CA ASN A 422 -13.43 16.83 6.46
C ASN A 422 -12.24 17.79 6.54
N VAL A 423 -12.48 19.09 6.78
CA VAL A 423 -11.43 20.11 6.91
C VAL A 423 -10.54 19.84 8.12
N PHE A 424 -11.13 19.66 9.30
CA PHE A 424 -10.37 19.54 10.56
C PHE A 424 -9.84 18.12 10.81
N TRP A 425 -10.52 17.08 10.34
CA TRP A 425 -10.16 15.68 10.57
C TRP A 425 -9.93 14.90 9.26
N PHE A 426 -9.33 15.55 8.27
CA PHE A 426 -9.01 14.95 6.98
C PHE A 426 -8.32 13.58 7.10
N GLY A 427 -8.84 12.59 6.38
CA GLY A 427 -8.30 11.23 6.33
C GLY A 427 -8.59 10.36 7.57
N LYS A 428 -9.24 10.90 8.61
CA LYS A 428 -9.74 10.14 9.77
C LYS A 428 -11.21 9.78 9.58
N PHE A 429 -11.71 8.83 10.37
CA PHE A 429 -13.13 8.40 10.38
C PHE A 429 -13.76 8.08 9.01
N LYS A 430 -13.04 7.33 8.16
CA LYS A 430 -13.50 7.01 6.79
C LYS A 430 -14.92 6.42 6.72
N MET A 431 -15.28 5.56 7.68
CA MET A 431 -16.63 4.99 7.78
C MET A 431 -17.69 6.03 8.16
N LEU A 432 -17.36 7.01 8.99
CA LEU A 432 -18.29 8.09 9.34
C LEU A 432 -18.60 8.94 8.11
N HIS A 433 -17.57 9.35 7.36
CA HIS A 433 -17.78 10.09 6.10
C HIS A 433 -18.64 9.30 5.12
N LEU A 434 -18.36 8.00 4.95
CA LEU A 434 -19.16 7.10 4.13
C LEU A 434 -20.64 7.07 4.53
N LEU A 435 -20.92 6.89 5.83
CA LEU A 435 -22.28 6.87 6.37
C LEU A 435 -22.98 8.22 6.21
N LEU A 436 -22.26 9.34 6.41
CA LEU A 436 -22.80 10.68 6.20
C LEU A 436 -23.17 10.93 4.73
N TYR A 437 -22.32 10.53 3.78
CA TYR A 437 -22.63 10.66 2.36
C TYR A 437 -23.87 9.86 1.99
N LEU A 438 -23.98 8.61 2.44
CA LEU A 438 -25.12 7.76 2.13
C LEU A 438 -26.39 8.26 2.82
N GLY A 439 -26.31 8.63 4.10
CA GLY A 439 -27.44 9.15 4.86
C GLY A 439 -28.00 10.45 4.28
N LEU A 440 -27.13 11.40 3.95
CA LEU A 440 -27.55 12.64 3.29
C LEU A 440 -28.04 12.39 1.86
N GLY A 441 -27.37 11.51 1.13
CA GLY A 441 -27.73 11.15 -0.24
C GLY A 441 -29.11 10.51 -0.38
N TRP A 442 -29.64 9.89 0.68
CA TRP A 442 -30.96 9.23 0.68
C TRP A 442 -32.06 10.00 1.42
N ILE A 443 -31.82 11.25 1.82
CA ILE A 443 -32.82 12.03 2.55
C ILE A 443 -34.12 12.23 1.74
N ALA A 444 -34.06 12.17 0.40
CA ALA A 444 -35.23 12.27 -0.47
C ALA A 444 -36.34 11.27 -0.13
N VAL A 445 -35.97 10.08 0.39
CA VAL A 445 -36.91 9.00 0.68
C VAL A 445 -38.00 9.43 1.65
N PHE A 446 -37.66 10.27 2.62
CA PHE A 446 -38.62 10.80 3.59
C PHE A 446 -39.62 11.79 2.97
N TYR A 447 -39.33 12.31 1.78
CA TYR A 447 -40.15 13.29 1.07
C TYR A 447 -40.72 12.76 -0.25
N VAL A 448 -40.59 11.45 -0.54
CA VAL A 448 -41.04 10.83 -1.80
C VAL A 448 -42.46 11.22 -2.20
N PRO A 449 -43.48 11.17 -1.31
CA PRO A 449 -44.84 11.55 -1.72
C PRO A 449 -44.92 13.01 -2.21
N ARG A 450 -44.19 13.92 -1.55
CA ARG A 450 -44.16 15.34 -1.93
C ARG A 450 -43.37 15.57 -3.21
N ILE A 451 -42.28 14.83 -3.40
CA ILE A 451 -41.48 14.88 -4.64
C ILE A 451 -42.32 14.37 -5.81
N ILE A 452 -43.01 13.23 -5.68
CA ILE A 452 -43.90 12.70 -6.73
C ILE A 452 -44.98 13.70 -7.10
N SER A 453 -45.60 14.37 -6.12
CA SER A 453 -46.59 15.41 -6.39
C SER A 453 -46.00 16.64 -7.10
N ALA A 454 -44.72 16.94 -6.90
CA ALA A 454 -44.06 18.11 -7.47
C ALA A 454 -43.50 17.87 -8.88
N ILE A 455 -42.81 16.76 -9.11
CA ILE A 455 -42.05 16.48 -10.36
C ILE A 455 -42.59 15.27 -11.14
N GLY A 456 -43.66 14.65 -10.66
CA GLY A 456 -44.23 13.45 -11.24
C GLY A 456 -43.43 12.17 -10.99
N SER A 457 -44.00 11.03 -11.36
CA SER A 457 -43.39 9.71 -11.16
C SER A 457 -42.10 9.56 -11.97
N THR A 458 -42.05 10.04 -13.21
CA THR A 458 -40.87 9.91 -14.08
C THR A 458 -39.67 10.69 -13.56
N GLY A 459 -39.86 11.96 -13.16
CA GLY A 459 -38.81 12.75 -12.52
C GLY A 459 -38.32 12.11 -11.21
N THR A 460 -39.25 11.57 -10.41
CA THR A 460 -38.90 10.87 -9.17
C THR A 460 -38.08 9.60 -9.43
N ILE A 461 -38.42 8.81 -10.44
CA ILE A 461 -37.66 7.60 -10.82
C ILE A 461 -36.23 7.98 -11.24
N LEU A 462 -36.04 9.06 -12.00
CA LEU A 462 -34.71 9.54 -12.39
C LEU A 462 -33.89 9.98 -11.16
N LEU A 463 -34.50 10.69 -10.21
CA LEU A 463 -33.87 11.07 -8.95
C LEU A 463 -33.42 9.83 -8.15
N LEU A 464 -34.31 8.85 -7.98
CA LEU A 464 -34.02 7.62 -7.25
C LEU A 464 -32.96 6.77 -7.97
N ALA A 465 -33.05 6.64 -9.29
CA ALA A 465 -32.08 5.92 -10.10
C ALA A 465 -30.68 6.53 -10.00
N GLY A 466 -30.57 7.87 -9.95
CA GLY A 466 -29.30 8.54 -9.70
C GLY A 466 -28.75 8.25 -8.29
N GLY A 467 -29.61 8.20 -7.26
CA GLY A 467 -29.24 7.81 -5.90
C GLY A 467 -28.76 6.36 -5.79
N VAL A 468 -29.43 5.44 -6.52
CA VAL A 468 -29.00 4.05 -6.65
C VAL A 468 -27.66 3.95 -7.37
N ALA A 469 -27.46 4.68 -8.47
CA ALA A 469 -26.19 4.70 -9.20
C ALA A 469 -25.02 5.10 -8.29
N TYR A 470 -25.17 6.18 -7.49
CA TYR A 470 -24.17 6.55 -6.49
C TYR A 470 -23.92 5.42 -5.48
N SER A 471 -24.98 4.80 -4.96
CA SER A 471 -24.89 3.75 -3.93
C SER A 471 -24.20 2.48 -4.44
N VAL A 472 -24.53 2.05 -5.66
CA VAL A 472 -23.87 0.92 -6.32
C VAL A 472 -22.41 1.23 -6.61
N GLY A 473 -22.11 2.46 -7.07
CA GLY A 473 -20.74 2.93 -7.22
C GLY A 473 -19.93 2.80 -5.93
N MET A 474 -20.52 3.10 -4.77
CA MET A 474 -19.83 2.99 -3.48
C MET A 474 -19.37 1.57 -3.15
N ILE A 475 -20.09 0.54 -3.62
CA ILE A 475 -19.68 -0.86 -3.45
C ILE A 475 -18.31 -1.09 -4.09
N PHE A 476 -18.12 -0.61 -5.32
CA PHE A 476 -16.84 -0.67 -6.01
C PHE A 476 -15.75 0.11 -5.24
N TYR A 477 -16.05 1.35 -4.82
CA TYR A 477 -15.10 2.15 -4.03
C TYR A 477 -14.61 1.46 -2.75
N VAL A 478 -15.51 0.80 -2.01
CA VAL A 478 -15.20 0.12 -0.74
C VAL A 478 -14.47 -1.20 -0.99
N LEU A 479 -15.03 -2.07 -1.84
CA LEU A 479 -14.59 -3.45 -1.99
C LEU A 479 -13.29 -3.61 -2.79
N LYS A 480 -12.96 -2.67 -3.70
CA LYS A 480 -11.69 -2.69 -4.47
C LYS A 480 -11.40 -4.03 -5.16
N LEU A 481 -12.40 -4.54 -5.86
CA LEU A 481 -12.43 -5.91 -6.37
C LEU A 481 -11.35 -6.20 -7.43
N PHE A 482 -10.96 -5.22 -8.25
CA PHE A 482 -9.97 -5.38 -9.34
C PHE A 482 -9.32 -4.05 -9.78
N LYS A 483 -8.35 -4.10 -10.70
CA LYS A 483 -7.69 -2.91 -11.29
C LYS A 483 -8.73 -1.99 -11.95
N PHE A 484 -8.63 -0.67 -11.76
CA PHE A 484 -9.63 0.33 -12.22
C PHE A 484 -10.97 0.33 -11.48
N THR A 485 -11.11 -0.35 -10.34
CA THR A 485 -12.36 -0.29 -9.56
C THR A 485 -12.75 1.15 -9.16
N HIS A 486 -11.76 2.02 -8.91
CA HIS A 486 -12.02 3.44 -8.60
C HIS A 486 -12.53 4.24 -9.82
N MET A 487 -12.06 3.89 -11.02
CA MET A 487 -12.58 4.47 -12.27
C MET A 487 -14.03 4.02 -12.51
N ILE A 488 -14.38 2.78 -12.18
CA ILE A 488 -15.76 2.30 -12.25
C ILE A 488 -16.66 3.07 -11.28
N TRP A 489 -16.18 3.31 -10.05
CA TRP A 489 -16.89 4.20 -9.12
C TRP A 489 -17.14 5.58 -9.74
N HIS A 490 -16.14 6.19 -10.38
CA HIS A 490 -16.29 7.46 -11.09
C HIS A 490 -17.35 7.43 -12.20
N ILE A 491 -17.42 6.33 -12.96
CA ILE A 491 -18.46 6.16 -14.00
C ILE A 491 -19.86 6.14 -13.37
N PHE A 492 -20.05 5.41 -12.26
CA PHE A 492 -21.33 5.40 -11.53
C PHE A 492 -21.70 6.78 -10.97
N VAL A 493 -20.71 7.53 -10.48
CA VAL A 493 -20.91 8.93 -10.03
C VAL A 493 -21.37 9.81 -11.20
N LEU A 494 -20.72 9.70 -12.37
CA LEU A 494 -21.10 10.43 -13.56
C LEU A 494 -22.53 10.09 -14.03
N VAL A 495 -22.87 8.79 -14.08
CA VAL A 495 -24.23 8.34 -14.41
C VAL A 495 -25.24 8.91 -13.43
N GLY A 496 -24.95 8.88 -12.13
CA GLY A 496 -25.81 9.47 -11.10
C GLY A 496 -26.05 10.97 -11.33
N THR A 497 -24.99 11.72 -11.61
CA THR A 497 -25.10 13.16 -11.90
C THR A 497 -25.91 13.43 -13.17
N ILE A 498 -25.69 12.66 -14.25
CA ILE A 498 -26.44 12.80 -15.50
C ILE A 498 -27.94 12.55 -15.27
N LEU A 499 -28.31 11.49 -14.53
CA LEU A 499 -29.70 11.20 -14.21
C LEU A 499 -30.36 12.32 -13.40
N HIS A 500 -29.63 12.86 -12.41
CA HIS A 500 -30.10 14.00 -11.63
C HIS A 500 -30.24 15.27 -12.47
N PHE A 501 -29.31 15.54 -13.39
CA PHE A 501 -29.41 16.64 -14.33
C PHE A 501 -30.66 16.50 -15.22
N ILE A 502 -30.91 15.34 -15.81
CA ILE A 502 -32.07 15.11 -16.68
C ILE A 502 -33.37 15.32 -15.90
N SER A 503 -33.42 14.81 -14.66
CA SER A 503 -34.56 15.01 -13.77
C SER A 503 -34.82 16.51 -13.50
N ILE A 504 -33.78 17.27 -13.12
CA ILE A 504 -33.90 18.70 -12.85
C ILE A 504 -34.26 19.48 -14.13
N PHE A 505 -33.61 19.16 -15.25
CA PHE A 505 -33.80 19.89 -16.49
C PHE A 505 -35.19 19.68 -17.09
N LEU A 506 -35.78 18.50 -16.95
CA LEU A 506 -37.09 18.20 -17.53
C LEU A 506 -38.26 18.40 -16.58
N TYR A 507 -38.06 18.28 -15.26
CA TYR A 507 -39.16 18.21 -14.29
C TYR A 507 -39.08 19.19 -13.12
N CYS A 508 -37.97 19.92 -12.94
CA CYS A 508 -37.84 21.01 -11.97
C CYS A 508 -37.71 22.38 -12.66
#